data_AF-A0A520I1U8-F1
#
_entry.id   AF-A0A520I1U8-F1
#
_cell.length_a   1.000
_cell.length_b   1.000
_cell.length_c   1.000
_cell.angle_alpha   90.00
_cell.angle_beta   90.00
_cell.angle_gamma   90.00
#
_symmetry.space_group_name_H-M   'P 1'
#
loop_
_entity.id
_entity.type
_entity.pdbx_description
1 polymer ?
#
loop_
_entity_poly.entity_id
_entity_poly.type
_entity_poly.pdbx_seq_one_letter_code
_entity_poly.pdbx_strand_id
1 'polypeptide(L)'
;VTGRGVCWSSLTQTPTITDSKTVDGKGIGTFTSTLTNLTPNTRYYVRSYATNSIGTAYGEAKTFITSVPVLPVLSSVLTPSSITLTSAISGGIISSDGGSPVTLRGVCWSNTTTSPTIANSRTMDGGGIGTFSSSITPLVANTTYYLRAYATNSVGTVYSSVITFRTISASLASILSVTPSQITANSATSGGSISSDGGSPVTSRGVCWSNTTSLPTIFNSQTSNGSGTGSFSSALTNLTANTTYYLRAYATNSIGTAYGTVYSFTTSASALTIGQVYSGGVIAYIYQPGDAGYVAGQTHGIIAANGNISSSSAWGCSGTLVSSTSIALGAGAANTALIVSRCASNITAAYISADYSSGGYTDWYLPSRDELYKMYLNRVVIKNFSSGYYWSSSEGSSTSAWSIDFNSGLQTSSNAKTNTFYVRPDIQINGHTASDKLVNVKSLIFNGGIMLPLTRTGAPIASRLFNMIIGLSLNRKFLIGNLILPFSM
;
A
#
# COMPACT_ATOMS: atom_id res chain seq x y z
N VAL A 1 -9.74 -35.64 -84.72
CA VAL A 1 -10.36 -34.56 -83.90
C VAL A 1 -9.25 -33.72 -83.30
N THR A 2 -9.11 -32.47 -83.76
CA THR A 2 -8.13 -31.47 -83.32
C THR A 2 -8.61 -30.62 -82.14
N GLY A 3 -9.88 -30.72 -81.76
CA GLY A 3 -10.45 -30.15 -80.54
C GLY A 3 -11.87 -30.69 -80.29
N ARG A 4 -12.30 -30.82 -79.03
CA ARG A 4 -13.66 -31.22 -78.67
C ARG A 4 -14.12 -30.52 -77.39
N GLY A 5 -15.42 -30.49 -77.17
CA GLY A 5 -16.00 -30.06 -75.90
C GLY A 5 -17.50 -29.90 -75.97
N VAL A 6 -18.04 -29.04 -75.11
CA VAL A 6 -19.45 -28.70 -75.05
C VAL A 6 -19.62 -27.18 -75.23
N CYS A 7 -20.54 -26.76 -76.08
CA CYS A 7 -20.98 -25.37 -76.20
C CYS A 7 -22.40 -25.19 -75.66
N TRP A 8 -22.68 -24.06 -75.01
CA TRP A 8 -23.97 -23.77 -74.39
C TRP A 8 -24.38 -22.30 -74.54
N SER A 9 -25.69 -22.08 -74.52
CA SER A 9 -26.30 -20.74 -74.57
C SER A 9 -27.66 -20.75 -73.88
N SER A 10 -28.00 -19.65 -73.21
CA SER A 10 -29.36 -19.42 -72.69
C SER A 10 -30.27 -18.73 -73.72
N LEU A 11 -29.70 -18.26 -74.83
CA LEU A 11 -30.40 -17.48 -75.85
C LEU A 11 -30.61 -18.26 -77.15
N THR A 12 -29.62 -19.09 -77.55
CA THR A 12 -29.65 -19.83 -78.82
C THR A 12 -30.00 -21.30 -78.59
N GLN A 13 -30.97 -21.83 -79.34
CA GLN A 13 -31.39 -23.24 -79.19
C GLN A 13 -30.36 -24.24 -79.76
N THR A 14 -29.52 -23.76 -80.67
CA THR A 14 -28.50 -24.53 -81.38
C THR A 14 -27.11 -23.91 -81.18
N PRO A 15 -26.59 -23.90 -79.93
CA PRO A 15 -25.32 -23.23 -79.65
C PRO A 15 -24.18 -23.81 -80.49
N THR A 16 -23.22 -22.96 -80.82
CA THR A 16 -22.03 -23.29 -81.62
C THR A 16 -20.76 -22.94 -80.86
N ILE A 17 -19.59 -23.20 -81.45
CA ILE A 17 -18.30 -22.86 -80.81
C ILE A 17 -18.05 -21.35 -80.67
N THR A 18 -18.93 -20.49 -81.20
CA THR A 18 -18.90 -19.04 -80.95
C THR A 18 -19.65 -18.63 -79.67
N ASP A 19 -20.51 -19.50 -79.14
CA ASP A 19 -21.13 -19.33 -77.82
C ASP A 19 -20.14 -19.72 -76.70
N SER A 20 -20.62 -19.75 -75.45
CA SER A 20 -19.84 -20.28 -74.33
C SER A 20 -19.48 -21.74 -74.59
N LYS A 21 -18.23 -22.12 -74.36
CA LYS A 21 -17.75 -23.49 -74.61
C LYS A 21 -16.67 -23.96 -73.66
N THR A 22 -16.58 -25.28 -73.47
CA THR A 22 -15.44 -25.96 -72.84
C THR A 22 -14.43 -26.37 -73.90
N VAL A 23 -13.20 -26.66 -73.47
CA VAL A 23 -12.13 -27.22 -74.31
C VAL A 23 -11.61 -28.48 -73.63
N ASP A 24 -12.09 -29.64 -74.07
CA ASP A 24 -11.90 -30.93 -73.40
C ASP A 24 -10.88 -31.83 -74.16
N GLY A 25 -9.85 -31.18 -74.71
CA GLY A 25 -8.71 -31.82 -75.36
C GLY A 25 -8.94 -32.26 -76.82
N LYS A 26 -8.12 -33.22 -77.26
CA LYS A 26 -8.09 -33.80 -78.61
C LYS A 26 -8.33 -35.32 -78.54
N GLY A 27 -8.59 -35.96 -79.69
CA GLY A 27 -8.73 -37.42 -79.78
C GLY A 27 -10.17 -37.94 -79.85
N ILE A 28 -10.31 -39.27 -79.90
CA ILE A 28 -11.58 -40.01 -80.00
C ILE A 28 -12.03 -40.51 -78.61
N GLY A 29 -13.29 -40.96 -78.49
CA GLY A 29 -13.84 -41.52 -77.25
C GLY A 29 -14.73 -40.55 -76.46
N THR A 30 -15.16 -40.99 -75.28
CA THR A 30 -16.04 -40.24 -74.38
C THR A 30 -15.28 -39.12 -73.67
N PHE A 31 -16.03 -38.09 -73.25
CA PHE A 31 -15.50 -36.99 -72.45
C PHE A 31 -16.60 -36.44 -71.54
N THR A 32 -16.19 -35.69 -70.51
CA THR A 32 -17.08 -34.99 -69.58
C THR A 32 -16.64 -33.54 -69.53
N SER A 33 -17.61 -32.64 -69.45
CA SER A 33 -17.39 -31.19 -69.45
C SER A 33 -18.05 -30.58 -68.22
N THR A 34 -17.36 -29.64 -67.57
CA THR A 34 -17.92 -28.83 -66.49
C THR A 34 -18.27 -27.45 -67.03
N LEU A 35 -19.57 -27.12 -67.02
CA LEU A 35 -20.05 -25.82 -67.45
C LEU A 35 -20.03 -24.87 -66.25
N THR A 36 -19.41 -23.70 -66.40
CA THR A 36 -19.26 -22.69 -65.35
C THR A 36 -19.95 -21.38 -65.76
N ASN A 37 -20.09 -20.44 -64.82
CA ASN A 37 -20.69 -19.12 -65.04
C ASN A 37 -22.14 -19.19 -65.59
N LEU A 38 -22.89 -20.19 -65.16
CA LEU A 38 -24.32 -20.32 -65.48
C LEU A 38 -25.15 -19.47 -64.53
N THR A 39 -26.15 -18.75 -65.04
CA THR A 39 -27.11 -18.04 -64.19
C THR A 39 -28.08 -19.03 -63.55
N PRO A 40 -28.37 -18.93 -62.24
CA PRO A 40 -29.36 -19.78 -61.56
C PRO A 40 -30.77 -19.66 -62.16
N ASN A 41 -31.62 -20.67 -61.94
CA ASN A 41 -32.98 -20.78 -62.50
C ASN A 41 -33.09 -20.45 -64.02
N THR A 42 -32.04 -20.69 -64.81
CA THR A 42 -32.00 -20.35 -66.23
C THR A 42 -31.98 -21.62 -67.07
N ARG A 43 -32.81 -21.63 -68.13
CA ARG A 43 -32.76 -22.69 -69.16
C ARG A 43 -31.55 -22.48 -70.06
N TYR A 44 -30.78 -23.53 -70.27
CA TYR A 44 -29.68 -23.56 -71.21
C TYR A 44 -29.90 -24.65 -72.26
N TYR A 45 -29.49 -24.33 -73.48
CA TYR A 45 -29.32 -25.27 -74.57
C TYR A 45 -27.84 -25.65 -74.65
N VAL A 46 -27.56 -26.91 -74.91
CA VAL A 46 -26.19 -27.47 -74.85
C VAL A 46 -25.95 -28.47 -75.96
N ARG A 47 -24.77 -28.41 -76.58
CA ARG A 47 -24.34 -29.32 -77.66
C ARG A 47 -22.89 -29.74 -77.44
N SER A 48 -22.57 -31.00 -77.69
CA SER A 48 -21.18 -31.41 -77.87
C SER A 48 -20.66 -30.91 -79.23
N TYR A 49 -19.37 -30.62 -79.33
CA TYR A 49 -18.72 -30.29 -80.59
C TYR A 49 -17.40 -31.07 -80.76
N ALA A 50 -17.03 -31.35 -82.01
CA ALA A 50 -15.76 -31.92 -82.38
C ALA A 50 -15.23 -31.25 -83.66
N THR A 51 -14.03 -30.70 -83.57
CA THR A 51 -13.33 -30.02 -84.66
C THR A 51 -12.25 -30.93 -85.24
N ASN A 52 -12.09 -30.96 -86.56
CA ASN A 52 -10.94 -31.54 -87.25
C ASN A 52 -10.38 -30.52 -88.27
N SER A 53 -9.51 -30.95 -89.19
CA SER A 53 -8.93 -30.08 -90.22
C SER A 53 -9.95 -29.56 -91.25
N ILE A 54 -11.14 -30.16 -91.34
CA ILE A 54 -12.19 -29.78 -92.30
C ILE A 54 -13.20 -28.81 -91.67
N GLY A 55 -13.54 -29.00 -90.40
CA GLY A 55 -14.52 -28.15 -89.73
C GLY A 55 -14.96 -28.68 -88.38
N THR A 56 -16.04 -28.10 -87.87
CA THR A 56 -16.64 -28.48 -86.57
C THR A 56 -17.98 -29.16 -86.78
N ALA A 57 -18.09 -30.39 -86.32
CA ALA A 57 -19.35 -31.10 -86.20
C ALA A 57 -19.93 -30.89 -84.79
N TYR A 58 -21.25 -30.99 -84.68
CA TYR A 58 -21.99 -30.79 -83.43
C TYR A 58 -22.93 -31.96 -83.16
N GLY A 59 -23.06 -32.34 -81.89
CA GLY A 59 -24.08 -33.27 -81.44
C GLY A 59 -25.49 -32.66 -81.43
N GLU A 60 -26.45 -33.48 -81.03
CA GLU A 60 -27.83 -33.06 -80.79
C GLU A 60 -27.92 -31.99 -79.71
N ALA A 61 -28.83 -31.04 -79.89
CA ALA A 61 -29.14 -30.04 -78.88
C ALA A 61 -29.93 -30.68 -77.73
N LYS A 62 -29.41 -30.55 -76.52
CA LYS A 62 -30.11 -30.90 -75.28
C LYS A 62 -30.41 -29.65 -74.48
N THR A 63 -31.34 -29.77 -73.54
CA THR A 63 -31.66 -28.67 -72.62
C THR A 63 -31.57 -29.10 -71.18
N PHE A 64 -31.23 -28.15 -70.32
CA PHE A 64 -31.33 -28.29 -68.88
C PHE A 64 -31.71 -26.94 -68.26
N ILE A 65 -32.19 -26.95 -67.02
CA ILE A 65 -32.47 -25.74 -66.24
C ILE A 65 -31.61 -25.83 -65.00
N THR A 66 -30.82 -24.79 -64.73
CA THR A 66 -30.08 -24.69 -63.46
C THR A 66 -31.06 -24.57 -62.30
N SER A 67 -30.73 -25.12 -61.14
CA SER A 67 -31.59 -25.07 -59.95
C SER A 67 -31.98 -23.64 -59.53
N VAL A 68 -33.15 -23.52 -58.89
CA VAL A 68 -33.59 -22.28 -58.23
C VAL A 68 -32.70 -22.03 -57.01
N PRO A 69 -32.14 -20.83 -56.82
CA PRO A 69 -31.33 -20.55 -55.64
C PRO A 69 -32.21 -20.58 -54.39
N VAL A 70 -31.66 -21.07 -53.29
CA VAL A 70 -32.27 -21.10 -51.96
C VAL A 70 -31.43 -20.26 -50.98
N LEU A 71 -31.90 -20.10 -49.75
CA LEU A 71 -31.09 -19.44 -48.71
C LEU A 71 -29.75 -20.19 -48.49
N PRO A 72 -28.68 -19.49 -48.06
CA PRO A 72 -27.43 -20.15 -47.69
C PRO A 72 -27.64 -21.16 -46.55
N VAL A 73 -26.70 -22.09 -46.39
CA VAL A 73 -26.72 -23.06 -45.28
C VAL A 73 -25.64 -22.71 -44.27
N LEU A 74 -26.06 -22.34 -43.06
CA LEU A 74 -25.19 -22.19 -41.89
C LEU A 74 -25.09 -23.52 -41.15
N SER A 75 -23.90 -24.11 -41.09
CA SER A 75 -23.66 -25.35 -40.35
C SER A 75 -23.62 -25.10 -38.85
N SER A 76 -22.98 -24.01 -38.41
CA SER A 76 -22.86 -23.69 -36.99
C SER A 76 -22.53 -22.22 -36.75
N VAL A 77 -22.85 -21.74 -35.55
CA VAL A 77 -22.27 -20.54 -34.94
C VAL A 77 -21.10 -20.98 -34.04
N LEU A 78 -20.01 -20.23 -34.04
CA LEU A 78 -18.85 -20.52 -33.18
C LEU A 78 -19.10 -20.00 -31.77
N THR A 79 -18.80 -20.81 -30.76
CA THR A 79 -18.91 -20.41 -29.35
C THR A 79 -18.06 -19.16 -29.07
N PRO A 80 -18.59 -18.14 -28.37
CA PRO A 80 -17.83 -16.94 -28.07
C PRO A 80 -16.57 -17.25 -27.26
N SER A 81 -15.47 -16.59 -27.62
CA SER A 81 -14.15 -16.70 -27.01
C SER A 81 -13.55 -15.32 -26.84
N SER A 82 -12.39 -15.23 -26.17
CA SER A 82 -11.71 -13.94 -25.91
C SER A 82 -12.66 -12.87 -25.35
N ILE A 83 -13.55 -13.28 -24.45
CA ILE A 83 -14.57 -12.40 -23.87
C ILE A 83 -13.87 -11.47 -22.88
N THR A 84 -14.00 -10.17 -23.10
CA THR A 84 -13.50 -9.11 -22.24
C THR A 84 -14.66 -8.36 -21.58
N LEU A 85 -14.39 -7.21 -20.98
CA LEU A 85 -15.44 -6.32 -20.45
C LEU A 85 -16.26 -5.66 -21.57
N THR A 86 -15.65 -5.44 -22.74
CA THR A 86 -16.23 -4.63 -23.82
C THR A 86 -16.16 -5.28 -25.19
N SER A 87 -15.67 -6.51 -25.28
CA SER A 87 -15.57 -7.24 -26.53
C SER A 87 -15.66 -8.75 -26.37
N ALA A 88 -15.89 -9.44 -27.47
CA ALA A 88 -15.77 -10.90 -27.59
C ALA A 88 -15.44 -11.27 -29.05
N ILE A 89 -15.02 -12.51 -29.28
CA ILE A 89 -14.83 -13.06 -30.62
C ILE A 89 -15.82 -14.21 -30.82
N SER A 90 -16.52 -14.23 -31.95
CA SER A 90 -17.38 -15.35 -32.38
C SER A 90 -17.27 -15.52 -33.90
N GLY A 91 -18.24 -16.15 -34.53
CA GLY A 91 -18.27 -16.37 -35.97
C GLY A 91 -19.25 -17.46 -36.36
N GLY A 92 -19.05 -18.03 -37.54
CA GLY A 92 -19.89 -19.12 -38.04
C GLY A 92 -19.24 -19.88 -39.18
N ILE A 93 -19.91 -20.95 -39.60
CA ILE A 93 -19.51 -21.80 -40.72
C ILE A 93 -20.66 -21.86 -41.73
N ILE A 94 -20.40 -21.41 -42.96
CA ILE A 94 -21.33 -21.50 -44.08
C ILE A 94 -20.91 -22.67 -44.97
N SER A 95 -21.71 -23.73 -45.04
CA SER A 95 -21.39 -24.94 -45.82
C SER A 95 -21.88 -24.90 -47.26
N SER A 96 -22.88 -24.05 -47.56
CA SER A 96 -23.40 -23.87 -48.91
C SER A 96 -23.91 -22.44 -49.10
N ASP A 97 -23.74 -21.91 -50.30
CA ASP A 97 -24.30 -20.63 -50.72
C ASP A 97 -25.75 -20.74 -51.20
N GLY A 98 -26.29 -21.96 -51.29
CA GLY A 98 -27.65 -22.20 -51.77
C GLY A 98 -27.81 -21.99 -53.28
N GLY A 99 -26.73 -22.01 -54.06
CA GLY A 99 -26.76 -21.81 -55.51
C GLY A 99 -26.76 -20.35 -55.97
N SER A 100 -26.56 -19.41 -55.05
CA SER A 100 -26.31 -17.99 -55.34
C SER A 100 -25.24 -17.44 -54.40
N PRO A 101 -24.24 -16.68 -54.87
CA PRO A 101 -23.13 -16.23 -54.03
C PRO A 101 -23.58 -15.53 -52.75
N VAL A 102 -22.97 -15.90 -51.62
CA VAL A 102 -23.14 -15.17 -50.36
C VAL A 102 -22.50 -13.80 -50.49
N THR A 103 -23.31 -12.74 -50.40
CA THR A 103 -22.88 -11.35 -50.56
C THR A 103 -22.49 -10.70 -49.23
N LEU A 104 -23.03 -11.18 -48.11
CA LEU A 104 -22.71 -10.68 -46.78
C LEU A 104 -22.83 -11.79 -45.74
N ARG A 105 -21.92 -11.82 -44.76
CA ARG A 105 -21.98 -12.68 -43.57
C ARG A 105 -21.51 -11.92 -42.33
N GLY A 106 -21.79 -12.48 -41.18
CA GLY A 106 -21.27 -11.98 -39.90
C GLY A 106 -22.02 -12.56 -38.71
N VAL A 107 -21.93 -11.87 -37.57
CA VAL A 107 -22.75 -12.16 -36.39
C VAL A 107 -23.62 -10.95 -36.05
N CYS A 108 -24.80 -11.18 -35.51
CA CYS A 108 -25.68 -10.17 -34.93
C CYS A 108 -25.96 -10.48 -33.46
N TRP A 109 -26.01 -9.44 -32.63
CA TRP A 109 -26.15 -9.57 -31.17
C TRP A 109 -27.05 -8.49 -30.55
N SER A 110 -27.59 -8.80 -29.38
CA SER A 110 -28.38 -7.86 -28.56
C SER A 110 -28.34 -8.27 -27.09
N ASN A 111 -28.40 -7.30 -26.17
CA ASN A 111 -28.59 -7.54 -24.73
C ASN A 111 -30.05 -7.46 -24.28
N THR A 112 -30.97 -7.09 -25.18
CA THR A 112 -32.40 -6.95 -24.89
C THR A 112 -33.28 -7.85 -25.77
N THR A 113 -32.80 -8.25 -26.94
CA THR A 113 -33.52 -9.09 -27.91
C THR A 113 -32.97 -10.52 -27.88
N THR A 114 -33.82 -11.48 -27.52
CA THR A 114 -33.41 -12.90 -27.39
C THR A 114 -33.15 -13.58 -28.73
N SER A 115 -33.61 -13.02 -29.84
CA SER A 115 -33.39 -13.52 -31.20
C SER A 115 -32.93 -12.37 -32.11
N PRO A 116 -31.66 -11.94 -31.98
CA PRO A 116 -31.17 -10.81 -32.75
C PRO A 116 -31.20 -11.10 -34.25
N THR A 117 -31.42 -10.07 -35.04
CA THR A 117 -31.35 -10.10 -36.50
C THR A 117 -30.33 -9.08 -36.99
N ILE A 118 -30.14 -8.97 -38.31
CA ILE A 118 -29.30 -7.91 -38.88
C ILE A 118 -29.85 -6.48 -38.60
N ALA A 119 -31.04 -6.31 -38.03
CA ALA A 119 -31.52 -5.01 -37.56
C ALA A 119 -30.90 -4.59 -36.21
N ASN A 120 -30.32 -5.53 -35.46
CA ASN A 120 -29.57 -5.26 -34.23
C ASN A 120 -28.09 -4.96 -34.54
N SER A 121 -27.27 -4.83 -33.49
CA SER A 121 -25.81 -4.74 -33.64
C SER A 121 -25.27 -5.94 -34.41
N ARG A 122 -24.39 -5.70 -35.38
CA ARG A 122 -23.84 -6.75 -36.25
C ARG A 122 -22.44 -6.44 -36.74
N THR A 123 -21.70 -7.49 -37.13
CA THR A 123 -20.48 -7.37 -37.95
C THR A 123 -20.81 -7.50 -39.43
N MET A 124 -19.86 -7.16 -40.31
CA MET A 124 -19.99 -7.30 -41.76
C MET A 124 -18.68 -7.88 -42.31
N ASP A 125 -18.58 -9.21 -42.35
CA ASP A 125 -17.32 -9.96 -42.54
C ASP A 125 -17.13 -10.44 -44.00
N GLY A 126 -17.64 -9.64 -44.93
CA GLY A 126 -17.61 -9.89 -46.38
C GLY A 126 -18.58 -10.96 -46.86
N GLY A 127 -18.33 -11.51 -48.04
CA GLY A 127 -19.13 -12.58 -48.66
C GLY A 127 -18.36 -13.90 -48.80
N GLY A 128 -19.01 -14.92 -49.36
CA GLY A 128 -18.45 -16.25 -49.62
C GLY A 128 -18.75 -17.29 -48.53
N ILE A 129 -18.44 -18.54 -48.86
CA ILE A 129 -18.62 -19.72 -47.99
C ILE A 129 -17.42 -19.96 -47.07
N GLY A 130 -17.55 -20.93 -46.16
CA GLY A 130 -16.51 -21.35 -45.23
C GLY A 130 -16.68 -20.79 -43.82
N THR A 131 -15.61 -20.92 -43.03
CA THR A 131 -15.56 -20.41 -41.66
C THR A 131 -15.18 -18.94 -41.66
N PHE A 132 -15.84 -18.14 -40.83
CA PHE A 132 -15.50 -16.75 -40.58
C PHE A 132 -15.44 -16.46 -39.08
N SER A 133 -14.69 -15.42 -38.71
CA SER A 133 -14.53 -14.93 -37.35
C SER A 133 -14.89 -13.46 -37.29
N SER A 134 -15.53 -13.04 -36.21
CA SER A 134 -16.10 -11.71 -36.03
C SER A 134 -15.64 -11.13 -34.69
N SER A 135 -15.14 -9.91 -34.72
CA SER A 135 -14.81 -9.12 -33.52
C SER A 135 -16.05 -8.34 -33.07
N ILE A 136 -16.59 -8.70 -31.92
CA ILE A 136 -17.82 -8.12 -31.37
C ILE A 136 -17.45 -6.98 -30.45
N THR A 137 -17.72 -5.74 -30.86
CA THR A 137 -17.41 -4.52 -30.12
C THR A 137 -18.29 -3.37 -30.62
N PRO A 138 -18.65 -2.39 -29.78
CA PRO A 138 -18.48 -2.35 -28.32
C PRO A 138 -19.55 -3.14 -27.55
N LEU A 139 -19.20 -3.65 -26.37
CA LEU A 139 -20.10 -4.30 -25.41
C LEU A 139 -20.08 -3.58 -24.05
N VAL A 140 -21.10 -3.83 -23.23
CA VAL A 140 -21.19 -3.37 -21.85
C VAL A 140 -20.70 -4.48 -20.92
N ALA A 141 -19.92 -4.14 -19.89
CA ALA A 141 -19.41 -5.09 -18.91
C ALA A 141 -20.54 -5.78 -18.12
N ASN A 142 -20.25 -6.97 -17.58
CA ASN A 142 -21.18 -7.75 -16.76
C ASN A 142 -22.58 -8.00 -17.39
N THR A 143 -22.68 -8.00 -18.72
CA THR A 143 -23.96 -8.01 -19.45
C THR A 143 -24.07 -9.29 -20.27
N THR A 144 -25.24 -9.94 -20.22
CA THR A 144 -25.56 -11.10 -21.04
C THR A 144 -26.03 -10.64 -22.42
N TYR A 145 -25.46 -11.24 -23.47
CA TYR A 145 -25.82 -11.01 -24.87
C TYR A 145 -26.35 -12.28 -25.49
N TYR A 146 -27.36 -12.12 -26.34
CA TYR A 146 -27.86 -13.12 -27.28
C TYR A 146 -27.18 -12.87 -28.63
N LEU A 147 -26.72 -13.92 -29.29
CA LEU A 147 -25.92 -13.85 -30.52
C LEU A 147 -26.36 -14.91 -31.54
N ARG A 148 -26.33 -14.54 -32.82
CA ARG A 148 -26.52 -15.44 -33.97
C ARG A 148 -25.50 -15.13 -35.06
N ALA A 149 -25.04 -16.15 -35.77
CA ALA A 149 -24.38 -15.96 -37.06
C ALA A 149 -25.44 -15.74 -38.15
N TYR A 150 -25.10 -14.98 -39.20
CA TYR A 150 -25.98 -14.74 -40.34
C TYR A 150 -25.21 -14.82 -41.67
N ALA A 151 -25.92 -15.16 -42.74
CA ALA A 151 -25.43 -15.13 -44.11
C ALA A 151 -26.54 -14.69 -45.07
N THR A 152 -26.21 -13.85 -46.03
CA THR A 152 -27.13 -13.25 -47.00
C THR A 152 -26.67 -13.58 -48.42
N ASN A 153 -27.59 -14.05 -49.25
CA ASN A 153 -27.44 -14.13 -50.71
C ASN A 153 -28.61 -13.40 -51.39
N SER A 154 -28.76 -13.56 -52.71
CA SER A 154 -29.85 -12.92 -53.46
C SER A 154 -31.27 -13.36 -53.07
N VAL A 155 -31.41 -14.49 -52.36
CA VAL A 155 -32.72 -15.02 -51.92
C VAL A 155 -33.13 -14.42 -50.58
N GLY A 156 -32.17 -14.18 -49.69
CA GLY A 156 -32.43 -13.57 -48.39
C GLY A 156 -31.34 -13.85 -47.37
N THR A 157 -31.67 -13.66 -46.09
CA THR A 157 -30.75 -13.85 -44.95
C THR A 157 -31.16 -15.05 -44.12
N VAL A 158 -30.22 -15.97 -43.90
CA VAL A 158 -30.35 -17.08 -42.94
C VAL A 158 -29.64 -16.73 -41.64
N TYR A 159 -30.10 -17.30 -40.54
CA TYR A 159 -29.51 -17.13 -39.22
C TYR A 159 -29.29 -18.47 -38.54
N SER A 160 -28.23 -18.60 -37.74
CA SER A 160 -27.99 -19.77 -36.89
C SER A 160 -29.00 -19.87 -35.75
N SER A 161 -28.88 -20.92 -34.92
CA SER A 161 -29.46 -20.90 -33.58
C SER A 161 -28.89 -19.76 -32.75
N VAL A 162 -29.67 -19.32 -31.75
CA VAL A 162 -29.21 -18.34 -30.76
C VAL A 162 -28.28 -19.02 -29.78
N ILE A 163 -27.16 -18.36 -29.48
CA ILE A 163 -26.31 -18.68 -28.33
C ILE A 163 -26.19 -17.46 -27.43
N THR A 164 -25.78 -17.67 -26.18
CA THR A 164 -25.60 -16.59 -25.21
C THR A 164 -24.19 -16.58 -24.67
N PHE A 165 -23.70 -15.39 -24.32
CA PHE A 165 -22.48 -15.21 -23.55
C PHE A 165 -22.63 -13.99 -22.65
N ARG A 166 -21.80 -13.89 -21.62
CA ARG A 166 -21.78 -12.76 -20.69
C ARG A 166 -20.40 -12.14 -20.69
N THR A 167 -20.32 -10.83 -20.83
CA THR A 167 -19.06 -10.09 -20.69
C THR A 167 -18.55 -10.17 -19.25
N ILE A 168 -17.22 -10.05 -19.11
CA ILE A 168 -16.59 -10.06 -17.79
C ILE A 168 -17.05 -8.84 -16.98
N SER A 169 -17.20 -9.01 -15.67
CA SER A 169 -17.43 -7.92 -14.71
C SER A 169 -16.11 -7.38 -14.18
N ALA A 170 -16.01 -6.06 -14.00
CA ALA A 170 -14.85 -5.49 -13.31
C ALA A 170 -14.79 -5.94 -11.84
N SER A 171 -13.60 -6.03 -11.29
CA SER A 171 -13.30 -6.31 -9.88
C SER A 171 -12.55 -5.13 -9.24
N LEU A 172 -12.27 -5.21 -7.95
CA LEU A 172 -11.32 -4.30 -7.31
C LEU A 172 -9.92 -4.44 -7.95
N ALA A 173 -9.12 -3.37 -7.87
CA ALA A 173 -7.73 -3.39 -8.29
C ALA A 173 -6.88 -4.35 -7.43
N SER A 174 -5.83 -4.92 -8.02
CA SER A 174 -4.83 -5.72 -7.29
C SER A 174 -3.65 -4.83 -6.91
N ILE A 175 -3.41 -4.67 -5.62
CA ILE A 175 -2.40 -3.76 -5.09
C ILE A 175 -1.59 -4.40 -3.96
N LEU A 176 -0.28 -4.13 -3.95
CA LEU A 176 0.62 -4.44 -2.85
C LEU A 176 1.18 -3.15 -2.24
N SER A 177 1.39 -3.15 -0.93
CA SER A 177 2.09 -2.07 -0.24
C SER A 177 3.60 -2.28 -0.30
N VAL A 178 4.36 -1.19 -0.27
CA VAL A 178 5.83 -1.21 -0.11
C VAL A 178 6.19 -0.98 1.36
N THR A 179 7.21 -1.68 1.85
CA THR A 179 7.69 -1.53 3.23
C THR A 179 8.13 -0.08 3.51
N PRO A 180 7.79 0.50 4.68
CA PRO A 180 8.24 1.83 5.04
C PRO A 180 9.77 1.92 5.14
N SER A 181 10.31 3.07 4.74
CA SER A 181 11.75 3.39 4.73
C SER A 181 11.95 4.88 5.02
N GLN A 182 13.21 5.34 5.14
CA GLN A 182 13.56 6.74 5.43
C GLN A 182 12.74 7.31 6.62
N ILE A 183 12.60 6.51 7.67
CA ILE A 183 11.77 6.85 8.83
C ILE A 183 12.54 7.87 9.67
N THR A 184 11.93 9.03 9.90
CA THR A 184 12.44 10.09 10.76
C THR A 184 11.51 10.26 11.97
N ALA A 185 11.72 11.32 12.76
CA ALA A 185 10.84 11.67 13.86
C ALA A 185 9.45 12.16 13.41
N ASN A 186 9.30 12.62 12.16
CA ASN A 186 8.04 13.22 11.69
C ASN A 186 7.65 12.83 10.26
N SER A 187 8.39 11.92 9.63
CA SER A 187 8.13 11.46 8.27
C SER A 187 8.57 10.02 8.04
N ALA A 188 8.06 9.42 6.96
CA ALA A 188 8.53 8.16 6.41
C ALA A 188 8.22 8.09 4.91
N THR A 189 8.90 7.23 4.17
CA THR A 189 8.62 6.95 2.76
C THR A 189 8.05 5.54 2.61
N SER A 190 6.95 5.39 1.88
CA SER A 190 6.33 4.10 1.52
C SER A 190 5.78 4.22 0.09
N GLY A 191 4.87 3.33 -0.31
CA GLY A 191 4.31 3.32 -1.64
C GLY A 191 3.46 2.07 -1.88
N GLY A 192 3.19 1.81 -3.15
CA GLY A 192 2.48 0.61 -3.57
C GLY A 192 2.77 0.24 -5.01
N SER A 193 2.36 -0.97 -5.38
CA SER A 193 2.41 -1.45 -6.76
C SER A 193 1.06 -2.06 -7.14
N ILE A 194 0.46 -1.52 -8.19
CA ILE A 194 -0.83 -1.96 -8.72
C ILE A 194 -0.55 -2.82 -9.95
N SER A 195 -0.77 -4.13 -9.85
CA SER A 195 -0.52 -5.10 -10.93
C SER A 195 -1.71 -5.26 -11.88
N SER A 196 -2.91 -4.91 -11.45
CA SER A 196 -4.13 -4.92 -12.27
C SER A 196 -5.13 -3.89 -11.75
N ASP A 197 -5.85 -3.24 -12.67
CA ASP A 197 -6.96 -2.34 -12.37
C ASP A 197 -8.29 -3.09 -12.15
N GLY A 198 -8.30 -4.42 -12.30
CA GLY A 198 -9.51 -5.22 -12.20
C GLY A 198 -10.49 -5.00 -13.35
N GLY A 199 -10.06 -4.44 -14.48
CA GLY A 199 -10.92 -4.19 -15.64
C GLY A 199 -11.70 -2.88 -15.59
N SER A 200 -11.46 -2.04 -14.57
CA SER A 200 -11.97 -0.67 -14.51
C SER A 200 -10.83 0.26 -14.13
N PRO A 201 -10.61 1.38 -14.85
CA PRO A 201 -9.48 2.26 -14.59
C PRO A 201 -9.38 2.69 -13.12
N VAL A 202 -8.16 2.60 -12.56
CA VAL A 202 -7.87 3.15 -11.23
C VAL A 202 -7.94 4.66 -11.28
N THR A 203 -8.86 5.26 -10.53
CA THR A 203 -9.11 6.72 -10.50
C THR A 203 -8.34 7.42 -9.39
N SER A 204 -7.93 6.71 -8.35
CA SER A 204 -7.14 7.24 -7.24
C SER A 204 -6.26 6.16 -6.62
N ARG A 205 -5.05 6.52 -6.19
CA ARG A 205 -4.13 5.64 -5.47
C ARG A 205 -3.28 6.42 -4.47
N GLY A 206 -2.74 5.73 -3.48
CA GLY A 206 -1.85 6.33 -2.49
C GLY A 206 -1.54 5.39 -1.34
N VAL A 207 -1.09 5.95 -0.22
CA VAL A 207 -0.87 5.23 1.04
C VAL A 207 -1.76 5.86 2.09
N CYS A 208 -2.48 5.05 2.87
CA CYS A 208 -3.18 5.48 4.07
C CYS A 208 -2.48 4.95 5.33
N TRP A 209 -2.52 5.71 6.43
CA TRP A 209 -1.88 5.35 7.70
C TRP A 209 -2.64 5.85 8.93
N SER A 210 -2.39 5.20 10.07
CA SER A 210 -2.95 5.57 11.37
C SER A 210 -2.07 5.11 12.53
N ASN A 211 -2.06 5.85 13.64
CA ASN A 211 -1.48 5.44 14.92
C ASN A 211 -2.53 4.92 15.93
N THR A 212 -3.81 4.88 15.55
CA THR A 212 -4.91 4.44 16.42
C THR A 212 -5.62 3.18 15.92
N THR A 213 -5.41 2.77 14.67
CA THR A 213 -5.94 1.52 14.11
C THR A 213 -4.88 0.78 13.30
N SER A 214 -4.89 -0.56 13.39
CA SER A 214 -4.00 -1.44 12.64
C SER A 214 -4.43 -1.67 11.20
N LEU A 215 -5.66 -1.30 10.83
CA LEU A 215 -6.21 -1.43 9.49
C LEU A 215 -6.64 -0.06 8.96
N PRO A 216 -5.70 0.84 8.64
CA PRO A 216 -6.04 2.15 8.10
C PRO A 216 -6.77 2.03 6.77
N THR A 217 -7.66 3.00 6.53
CA THR A 217 -8.45 3.15 5.32
C THR A 217 -8.27 4.56 4.74
N ILE A 218 -8.88 4.84 3.60
CA ILE A 218 -8.87 6.19 2.99
C ILE A 218 -9.56 7.28 3.85
N PHE A 219 -10.21 6.91 4.96
CA PHE A 219 -10.76 7.84 5.95
C PHE A 219 -9.75 8.26 7.03
N ASN A 220 -8.57 7.63 7.07
CA ASN A 220 -7.46 8.04 7.91
C ASN A 220 -6.55 9.03 7.16
N SER A 221 -5.37 9.33 7.72
CA SER A 221 -4.35 10.08 7.00
C SER A 221 -3.95 9.35 5.72
N GLN A 222 -3.83 10.07 4.61
CA GLN A 222 -3.50 9.47 3.32
C GLN A 222 -2.74 10.42 2.39
N THR A 223 -2.00 9.86 1.44
CA THR A 223 -1.45 10.56 0.28
C THR A 223 -2.35 10.38 -0.93
N SER A 224 -2.23 11.27 -1.93
CA SER A 224 -2.80 11.09 -3.26
C SER A 224 -1.68 11.06 -4.30
N ASN A 225 -1.57 9.95 -5.04
CA ASN A 225 -0.52 9.68 -6.01
C ASN A 225 -1.08 9.52 -7.44
N GLY A 226 -2.25 10.10 -7.69
CA GLY A 226 -2.90 10.13 -9.00
C GLY A 226 -3.68 8.86 -9.34
N SER A 227 -3.75 8.54 -10.63
CA SER A 227 -4.55 7.46 -11.22
C SER A 227 -3.69 6.46 -12.00
N GLY A 228 -4.28 5.34 -12.43
CA GLY A 228 -3.63 4.31 -13.24
C GLY A 228 -2.90 3.22 -12.45
N THR A 229 -2.38 2.22 -13.17
CA THR A 229 -1.62 1.08 -12.62
C THR A 229 -0.13 1.40 -12.49
N GLY A 230 0.66 0.43 -12.00
CA GLY A 230 2.10 0.55 -11.82
C GLY A 230 2.52 0.86 -10.38
N SER A 231 3.82 1.10 -10.20
CA SER A 231 4.42 1.40 -8.90
C SER A 231 4.43 2.89 -8.61
N PHE A 232 4.30 3.25 -7.34
CA PHE A 232 4.38 4.62 -6.85
C PHE A 232 5.05 4.68 -5.48
N SER A 233 5.61 5.85 -5.16
CA SER A 233 6.22 6.17 -3.87
C SER A 233 5.58 7.42 -3.27
N SER A 234 5.50 7.47 -1.95
CA SER A 234 4.77 8.47 -1.18
C SER A 234 5.54 8.86 0.08
N ALA A 235 5.65 10.16 0.32
CA ALA A 235 6.15 10.71 1.58
C ALA A 235 4.99 10.87 2.57
N LEU A 236 5.06 10.18 3.69
CA LEU A 236 4.17 10.33 4.84
C LEU A 236 4.77 11.44 5.71
N THR A 237 4.03 12.51 5.96
CA THR A 237 4.48 13.69 6.72
C THR A 237 3.55 13.97 7.89
N ASN A 238 3.93 14.93 8.75
CA ASN A 238 3.18 15.31 9.94
C ASN A 238 2.95 14.14 10.92
N LEU A 239 3.93 13.24 11.00
CA LEU A 239 3.93 12.16 11.98
C LEU A 239 4.40 12.68 13.34
N THR A 240 3.93 12.07 14.41
CA THR A 240 4.41 12.34 15.76
C THR A 240 5.65 11.50 16.03
N ALA A 241 6.65 12.05 16.71
CA ALA A 241 7.87 11.36 17.10
C ALA A 241 7.60 10.21 18.08
N ASN A 242 8.48 9.20 18.09
CA ASN A 242 8.39 8.03 18.96
C ASN A 242 7.01 7.36 18.97
N THR A 243 6.34 7.32 17.82
CA THR A 243 4.96 6.85 17.69
C THR A 243 4.88 5.74 16.64
N THR A 244 4.20 4.65 16.99
CA THR A 244 3.96 3.54 16.06
C THR A 244 2.77 3.84 15.16
N TYR A 245 2.96 3.65 13.86
CA TYR A 245 1.97 3.78 12.81
C TYR A 245 1.79 2.47 12.06
N TYR A 246 0.57 2.23 11.60
CA TYR A 246 0.23 1.19 10.63
C TYR A 246 -0.11 1.86 9.30
N LEU A 247 0.32 1.29 8.17
CA LEU A 247 0.08 1.81 6.83
C LEU A 247 -0.37 0.72 5.87
N ARG A 248 -1.08 1.14 4.82
CA ARG A 248 -1.45 0.31 3.65
C ARG A 248 -1.47 1.17 2.39
N ALA A 249 -1.03 0.64 1.26
CA ALA A 249 -1.33 1.23 -0.03
C ALA A 249 -2.81 1.04 -0.38
N TYR A 250 -3.41 1.98 -1.09
CA TYR A 250 -4.79 1.87 -1.59
C TYR A 250 -4.87 2.18 -3.09
N ALA A 251 -5.87 1.61 -3.76
CA ALA A 251 -6.25 1.94 -5.13
C ALA A 251 -7.77 1.88 -5.28
N THR A 252 -8.36 2.92 -5.84
CA THR A 252 -9.81 3.06 -6.06
C THR A 252 -10.12 2.98 -7.55
N ASN A 253 -11.09 2.14 -7.91
CA ASN A 253 -11.70 2.09 -9.24
C ASN A 253 -13.23 2.20 -9.10
N SER A 254 -13.98 2.01 -10.19
CA SER A 254 -15.46 2.11 -10.14
C SER A 254 -16.14 1.04 -9.27
N ILE A 255 -15.43 -0.03 -8.89
CA ILE A 255 -15.96 -1.10 -8.04
C ILE A 255 -15.77 -0.77 -6.55
N GLY A 256 -14.70 -0.04 -6.21
CA GLY A 256 -14.43 0.39 -4.84
C GLY A 256 -12.94 0.59 -4.60
N THR A 257 -12.55 0.54 -3.32
CA THR A 257 -11.15 0.73 -2.90
C THR A 257 -10.53 -0.58 -2.45
N ALA A 258 -9.48 -1.01 -3.15
CA ALA A 258 -8.59 -2.09 -2.76
C ALA A 258 -7.52 -1.58 -1.81
N TYR A 259 -7.04 -2.45 -0.92
CA TYR A 259 -5.97 -2.15 0.02
C TYR A 259 -4.91 -3.25 0.00
N GLY A 260 -3.64 -2.83 -0.02
CA GLY A 260 -2.50 -3.74 0.02
C GLY A 260 -2.24 -4.33 1.41
N THR A 261 -1.10 -5.01 1.53
CA THR A 261 -0.58 -5.57 2.79
C THR A 261 -0.39 -4.48 3.84
N VAL A 262 -0.67 -4.79 5.10
CA VAL A 262 -0.42 -3.89 6.22
C VAL A 262 1.05 -3.95 6.62
N TYR A 263 1.67 -2.79 6.84
CA TYR A 263 2.95 -2.68 7.52
C TYR A 263 2.83 -1.79 8.74
N SER A 264 3.70 -2.00 9.73
CA SER A 264 3.86 -1.11 10.88
C SER A 264 5.29 -0.57 10.96
N PHE A 265 5.44 0.65 11.45
CA PHE A 265 6.73 1.25 11.74
C PHE A 265 6.61 2.22 12.92
N THR A 266 7.73 2.52 13.58
CA THR A 266 7.79 3.50 14.67
C THR A 266 8.70 4.64 14.24
N THR A 267 8.19 5.87 14.30
CA THR A 267 9.00 7.07 14.04
C THR A 267 10.13 7.17 15.06
N SER A 268 11.25 7.75 14.64
CA SER A 268 12.36 8.00 15.58
C SER A 268 11.93 8.96 16.69
N ALA A 269 12.64 8.93 17.82
CA ALA A 269 12.51 9.99 18.81
C ALA A 269 12.90 11.35 18.19
N SER A 270 12.27 12.43 18.65
CA SER A 270 12.67 13.77 18.25
C SER A 270 14.10 14.03 18.72
N ALA A 271 14.92 14.64 17.86
CA ALA A 271 16.22 15.12 18.29
C ALA A 271 16.03 16.13 19.43
N LEU A 272 16.77 15.93 20.51
CA LEU A 272 16.79 16.87 21.63
C LEU A 272 17.59 18.12 21.23
N THR A 273 17.12 19.29 21.65
CA THR A 273 17.80 20.57 21.38
C THR A 273 18.04 21.36 22.66
N ILE A 274 19.12 22.13 22.69
CA ILE A 274 19.42 23.04 23.80
C ILE A 274 18.28 24.06 23.93
N GLY A 275 17.78 24.25 25.15
CA GLY A 275 16.62 25.11 25.45
C GLY A 275 15.27 24.40 25.46
N GLN A 276 15.20 23.14 25.00
CA GLN A 276 13.96 22.36 25.09
C GLN A 276 13.68 21.97 26.55
N VAL A 277 12.41 22.11 26.97
CA VAL A 277 11.95 21.56 28.25
C VAL A 277 11.97 20.03 28.19
N TYR A 278 12.69 19.40 29.11
CA TYR A 278 12.90 17.96 29.14
C TYR A 278 13.10 17.50 30.59
N SER A 279 12.44 16.39 30.98
CA SER A 279 12.60 15.76 32.30
C SER A 279 12.54 16.72 33.51
N GLY A 280 11.60 17.68 33.51
CA GLY A 280 11.41 18.62 34.63
C GLY A 280 12.35 19.83 34.65
N GLY A 281 13.24 19.96 33.67
CA GLY A 281 14.10 21.13 33.49
C GLY A 281 14.22 21.53 32.01
N VAL A 282 15.34 22.16 31.67
CA VAL A 282 15.68 22.64 30.33
C VAL A 282 17.02 22.05 29.91
N ILE A 283 17.10 21.47 28.71
CA ILE A 283 18.37 20.95 28.18
C ILE A 283 19.36 22.09 28.08
N ALA A 284 20.38 22.05 28.93
CA ALA A 284 21.40 23.08 29.03
C ALA A 284 22.54 22.84 28.04
N TYR A 285 22.87 21.58 27.79
CA TYR A 285 23.93 21.21 26.88
C TYR A 285 23.79 19.76 26.42
N ILE A 286 24.19 19.47 25.18
CA ILE A 286 24.30 18.13 24.62
C ILE A 286 25.77 17.89 24.31
N TYR A 287 26.31 16.78 24.80
CA TYR A 287 27.73 16.45 24.69
C TYR A 287 28.15 16.31 23.22
N GLN A 288 29.33 16.81 22.91
CA GLN A 288 29.94 16.79 21.58
C GLN A 288 31.14 15.84 21.55
N PRO A 289 31.57 15.35 20.36
CA PRO A 289 32.81 14.59 20.24
C PRO A 289 33.98 15.31 20.92
N GLY A 290 34.61 14.65 21.90
CA GLY A 290 35.70 15.21 22.71
C GLY A 290 35.30 15.63 24.12
N ASP A 291 34.01 15.77 24.43
CA ASP A 291 33.55 15.93 25.81
C ASP A 291 33.70 14.61 26.59
N ALA A 292 34.05 14.72 27.87
CA ALA A 292 34.04 13.57 28.78
C ALA A 292 32.63 12.99 28.89
N GLY A 293 32.48 11.69 28.66
CA GLY A 293 31.17 11.00 28.65
C GLY A 293 30.42 11.02 27.32
N TYR A 294 30.98 11.61 26.25
CA TYR A 294 30.41 11.49 24.91
C TYR A 294 30.50 10.05 24.39
N VAL A 295 29.38 9.52 23.89
CA VAL A 295 29.31 8.20 23.24
C VAL A 295 28.66 8.37 21.88
N ALA A 296 29.35 7.98 20.82
CA ALA A 296 28.84 8.09 19.46
C ALA A 296 27.52 7.31 19.29
N GLY A 297 26.49 7.97 18.74
CA GLY A 297 25.16 7.39 18.56
C GLY A 297 24.25 7.43 19.78
N GLN A 298 24.72 7.98 20.92
CA GLN A 298 23.88 8.21 22.11
C GLN A 298 23.76 9.71 22.40
N THR A 299 22.61 10.12 22.91
CA THR A 299 22.39 11.51 23.35
C THR A 299 22.67 11.61 24.84
N HIS A 300 23.83 12.18 25.19
CA HIS A 300 24.19 12.59 26.54
C HIS A 300 24.24 14.11 26.66
N GLY A 301 24.13 14.62 27.88
CA GLY A 301 24.06 16.05 28.12
C GLY A 301 23.72 16.37 29.56
N ILE A 302 23.39 17.63 29.80
CA ILE A 302 22.92 18.12 31.11
C ILE A 302 21.62 18.91 30.94
N ILE A 303 20.74 18.77 31.91
CA ILE A 303 19.45 19.46 32.02
C ILE A 303 19.56 20.37 33.24
N ALA A 304 19.40 21.68 33.05
CA ALA A 304 19.34 22.63 34.14
C ALA A 304 17.91 22.69 34.71
N ALA A 305 17.77 22.95 36.01
CA ALA A 305 16.46 23.24 36.60
C ALA A 305 15.78 24.44 35.90
N ASN A 306 14.45 24.55 35.98
CA ASN A 306 13.71 25.62 35.27
C ASN A 306 14.03 27.05 35.73
N GLY A 307 14.66 27.19 36.89
CA GLY A 307 15.14 28.46 37.44
C GLY A 307 16.03 28.23 38.65
N ASN A 308 16.45 29.33 39.26
CA ASN A 308 17.26 29.31 40.48
C ASN A 308 16.42 28.78 41.64
N ILE A 309 16.98 27.83 42.39
CA ILE A 309 16.33 27.26 43.58
C ILE A 309 16.69 28.04 44.85
N SER A 310 17.78 28.81 44.80
CA SER A 310 18.17 29.75 45.84
C SER A 310 18.85 30.97 45.23
N SER A 311 18.60 32.13 45.83
CA SER A 311 19.27 33.40 45.53
C SER A 311 20.38 33.75 46.52
N SER A 312 20.50 32.99 47.61
CA SER A 312 21.43 33.30 48.70
C SER A 312 21.74 32.03 49.49
N SER A 313 22.72 31.25 49.02
CA SER A 313 23.20 30.07 49.73
C SER A 313 24.71 30.06 49.86
N ALA A 314 25.21 29.72 51.03
CA ALA A 314 26.61 29.39 51.24
C ALA A 314 26.97 28.11 50.48
N TRP A 315 28.21 27.99 50.00
CA TRP A 315 28.64 26.86 49.18
C TRP A 315 28.54 25.53 49.94
N GLY A 316 29.07 25.52 51.16
CA GLY A 316 29.28 24.34 51.98
C GLY A 316 29.93 24.72 53.32
N CYS A 317 30.46 23.74 54.03
CA CYS A 317 31.18 23.93 55.29
C CYS A 317 32.54 24.61 55.04
N SER A 318 32.67 25.86 55.49
CA SER A 318 33.94 26.60 55.47
C SER A 318 34.90 26.08 56.53
N GLY A 319 36.19 26.04 56.22
CA GLY A 319 37.25 25.53 57.11
C GLY A 319 37.49 24.02 56.99
N THR A 320 36.58 23.29 56.34
CA THR A 320 36.73 21.85 56.04
C THR A 320 37.08 21.66 54.58
N LEU A 321 38.17 20.94 54.31
CA LEU A 321 38.51 20.47 52.97
C LEU A 321 37.67 19.21 52.68
N VAL A 322 36.78 19.28 51.70
CA VAL A 322 35.99 18.13 51.25
C VAL A 322 36.91 17.12 50.57
N SER A 323 37.90 17.60 49.82
CA SER A 323 38.90 16.84 49.04
C SER A 323 38.27 15.91 47.99
N SER A 324 38.90 15.81 46.82
CA SER A 324 38.46 14.96 45.70
C SER A 324 37.25 15.43 44.88
N THR A 325 36.80 16.69 45.02
CA THR A 325 35.89 17.26 44.01
C THR A 325 36.64 17.52 42.71
N SER A 326 35.97 17.36 41.57
CA SER A 326 36.52 17.66 40.24
C SER A 326 35.83 18.86 39.59
N ILE A 327 36.53 19.53 38.68
CA ILE A 327 36.01 20.61 37.83
C ILE A 327 35.34 20.09 36.56
N ALA A 328 35.60 18.82 36.20
CA ALA A 328 35.30 18.26 34.89
C ALA A 328 33.79 18.10 34.64
N LEU A 329 33.41 18.18 33.36
CA LEU A 329 32.07 17.92 32.88
C LEU A 329 31.62 16.50 33.33
N GLY A 330 30.44 16.42 33.96
CA GLY A 330 29.90 15.18 34.52
C GLY A 330 30.30 14.87 35.97
N ALA A 331 31.10 15.72 36.62
CA ALA A 331 31.52 15.50 38.00
C ALA A 331 30.52 16.02 39.06
N GLY A 332 29.51 16.81 38.68
CA GLY A 332 28.65 17.53 39.61
C GLY A 332 27.91 16.62 40.59
N ALA A 333 27.40 15.48 40.12
CA ALA A 333 26.72 14.51 40.97
C ALA A 333 27.64 13.95 42.07
N ALA A 334 28.84 13.49 41.69
CA ALA A 334 29.82 12.94 42.62
C ALA A 334 30.30 14.02 43.60
N ASN A 335 30.60 15.22 43.11
CA ASN A 335 30.99 16.36 43.96
C ASN A 335 29.91 16.69 45.00
N THR A 336 28.66 16.80 44.55
CA THR A 336 27.53 17.17 45.41
C THR A 336 27.33 16.13 46.51
N ALA A 337 27.35 14.84 46.18
CA ALA A 337 27.27 13.76 47.16
C ALA A 337 28.40 13.83 48.20
N LEU A 338 29.64 14.11 47.77
CA LEU A 338 30.77 14.29 48.67
C LEU A 338 30.57 15.49 49.62
N ILE A 339 30.10 16.62 49.11
CA ILE A 339 29.84 17.83 49.92
C ILE A 339 28.74 17.56 50.94
N VAL A 340 27.61 16.98 50.51
CA VAL A 340 26.46 16.65 51.38
C VAL A 340 26.87 15.67 52.50
N SER A 341 27.71 14.68 52.19
CA SER A 341 28.18 13.72 53.20
C SER A 341 29.12 14.32 54.25
N ARG A 342 29.87 15.38 53.92
CA ARG A 342 30.90 15.96 54.79
C ARG A 342 30.45 17.23 55.51
N CYS A 343 29.52 17.98 54.93
CA CYS A 343 29.02 19.22 55.50
C CYS A 343 27.66 18.97 56.15
N ALA A 344 27.61 18.97 57.49
CA ALA A 344 26.40 18.69 58.28
C ALA A 344 25.35 19.85 58.28
N SER A 345 25.17 20.55 57.16
CA SER A 345 24.25 21.69 57.04
C SER A 345 23.28 21.52 55.87
N ASN A 346 21.98 21.62 56.19
CA ASN A 346 20.87 21.44 55.26
C ASN A 346 20.51 22.71 54.45
N ILE A 347 21.28 23.79 54.58
CA ILE A 347 21.05 25.05 53.84
C ILE A 347 22.18 25.37 52.83
N THR A 348 23.14 24.46 52.68
CA THR A 348 24.26 24.63 51.74
C THR A 348 23.80 24.46 50.30
N ALA A 349 24.50 25.10 49.35
CA ALA A 349 24.21 25.02 47.93
C ALA A 349 24.12 23.56 47.43
N ALA A 350 25.05 22.71 47.86
CA ALA A 350 25.05 21.29 47.50
C ALA A 350 23.85 20.54 48.09
N TYR A 351 23.49 20.80 49.36
CA TYR A 351 22.36 20.14 50.00
C TYR A 351 21.04 20.53 49.32
N ILE A 352 20.78 21.83 49.11
CA ILE A 352 19.52 22.26 48.48
C ILE A 352 19.40 21.76 47.04
N SER A 353 20.52 21.60 46.32
CA SER A 353 20.54 20.99 45.00
C SER A 353 20.20 19.50 45.05
N ALA A 354 20.72 18.76 46.04
CA ALA A 354 20.46 17.33 46.23
C ALA A 354 19.05 17.03 46.75
N ASP A 355 18.46 17.95 47.52
CA ASP A 355 17.08 17.86 48.03
C ASP A 355 16.04 18.30 46.97
N TYR A 356 16.50 18.97 45.90
CA TYR A 356 15.63 19.46 44.84
C TYR A 356 14.99 18.30 44.05
N SER A 357 13.69 18.44 43.78
CA SER A 357 12.96 17.50 42.93
C SER A 357 12.09 18.26 41.92
N SER A 358 12.08 17.78 40.68
CA SER A 358 11.29 18.35 39.60
C SER A 358 11.08 17.32 38.50
N GLY A 359 9.91 17.34 37.85
CA GLY A 359 9.56 16.42 36.77
C GLY A 359 9.54 14.94 37.14
N GLY A 360 9.45 14.61 38.44
CA GLY A 360 9.54 13.24 38.95
C GLY A 360 10.98 12.75 39.21
N TYR A 361 11.99 13.60 38.99
CA TYR A 361 13.40 13.28 39.20
C TYR A 361 13.88 13.83 40.55
N THR A 362 14.75 13.07 41.23
CA THR A 362 15.24 13.34 42.61
C THR A 362 16.76 13.28 42.72
N ASP A 363 17.43 13.15 41.58
CA ASP A 363 18.87 13.00 41.40
C ASP A 363 19.49 14.29 40.83
N TRP A 364 18.87 15.42 41.16
CA TRP A 364 19.42 16.75 40.88
C TRP A 364 20.66 17.01 41.75
N TYR A 365 21.61 17.77 41.22
CA TYR A 365 22.86 18.06 41.92
C TYR A 365 23.40 19.45 41.60
N LEU A 366 24.36 19.92 42.39
CA LEU A 366 25.02 21.19 42.12
C LEU A 366 26.05 20.98 41.00
N PRO A 367 25.98 21.72 39.87
CA PRO A 367 26.83 21.49 38.71
C PRO A 367 28.30 21.66 39.07
N SER A 368 29.18 20.81 38.54
CA SER A 368 30.63 21.09 38.53
C SER A 368 30.92 22.39 37.79
N ARG A 369 32.14 22.92 37.92
CA ARG A 369 32.54 24.14 37.22
C ARG A 369 32.27 24.05 35.72
N ASP A 370 32.63 22.95 35.06
CA ASP A 370 32.42 22.80 33.62
C ASP A 370 30.95 22.66 33.24
N GLU A 371 30.15 21.93 34.02
CA GLU A 371 28.70 21.85 33.79
C GLU A 371 28.07 23.25 33.89
N LEU A 372 28.42 24.00 34.94
CA LEU A 372 27.94 25.36 35.14
C LEU A 372 28.41 26.32 34.04
N TYR A 373 29.63 26.12 33.51
CA TYR A 373 30.13 26.92 32.40
C TYR A 373 29.40 26.60 31.10
N LYS A 374 29.07 25.33 30.82
CA LYS A 374 28.21 24.97 29.67
C LYS A 374 26.82 25.60 29.81
N MET A 375 26.27 25.67 31.02
CA MET A 375 25.04 26.42 31.31
C MET A 375 25.20 27.92 31.04
N TYR A 376 26.32 28.54 31.43
CA TYR A 376 26.61 29.94 31.13
C TYR A 376 26.69 30.22 29.62
N LEU A 377 27.38 29.37 28.87
CA LEU A 377 27.50 29.51 27.41
C LEU A 377 26.12 29.48 26.73
N ASN A 378 25.20 28.67 27.25
CA ASN A 378 23.85 28.50 26.71
C ASN A 378 22.77 29.31 27.45
N ARG A 379 23.15 30.21 28.37
CA ARG A 379 22.23 30.89 29.32
C ARG A 379 21.09 31.67 28.66
N VAL A 380 21.33 32.22 27.47
CA VAL A 380 20.32 32.98 26.71
C VAL A 380 19.18 32.08 26.27
N VAL A 381 19.50 30.85 25.85
CA VAL A 381 18.55 29.86 25.36
C VAL A 381 17.87 29.13 26.52
N ILE A 382 18.61 28.83 27.59
CA ILE A 382 18.08 28.22 28.81
C ILE A 382 17.15 29.15 29.59
N LYS A 383 17.43 30.47 29.58
CA LYS A 383 16.69 31.55 30.26
C LYS A 383 16.68 31.42 31.79
N ASN A 384 16.07 32.39 32.47
CA ASN A 384 15.87 32.44 33.93
C ASN A 384 17.15 32.40 34.78
N PHE A 385 18.25 32.93 34.24
CA PHE A 385 19.43 33.25 35.04
C PHE A 385 19.37 34.72 35.49
N SER A 386 19.58 34.97 36.78
CA SER A 386 19.89 36.27 37.35
C SER A 386 21.35 36.65 37.08
N SER A 387 21.63 37.96 37.03
CA SER A 387 23.00 38.49 36.99
C SER A 387 23.67 38.33 38.36
N GLY A 388 24.89 37.81 38.39
CA GLY A 388 25.64 37.55 39.62
C GLY A 388 26.32 36.17 39.62
N TYR A 389 26.97 35.85 40.73
CA TYR A 389 27.70 34.60 40.89
C TYR A 389 26.78 33.41 41.14
N TYR A 390 27.15 32.28 40.57
CA TYR A 390 26.53 30.97 40.80
C TYR A 390 27.57 30.02 41.35
N TRP A 391 27.19 29.26 42.37
CA TRP A 391 28.04 28.21 42.90
C TRP A 391 28.12 27.02 41.94
N SER A 392 29.34 26.52 41.74
CA SER A 392 29.56 25.16 41.24
C SER A 392 29.86 24.22 42.42
N SER A 393 29.80 22.91 42.25
CA SER A 393 30.19 21.91 43.25
C SER A 393 31.70 21.66 43.31
N SER A 394 32.50 22.40 42.56
CA SER A 394 33.95 22.22 42.53
C SER A 394 34.62 23.03 43.65
N GLU A 395 35.35 22.36 44.53
CA GLU A 395 36.09 22.98 45.64
C GLU A 395 37.34 23.71 45.13
N GLY A 396 37.66 24.85 45.74
CA GLY A 396 38.90 25.59 45.48
C GLY A 396 39.94 25.35 46.57
N SER A 397 39.51 25.42 47.84
CA SER A 397 40.32 25.15 49.03
C SER A 397 39.43 24.79 50.22
N SER A 398 40.01 24.64 51.41
CA SER A 398 39.21 24.45 52.64
C SER A 398 38.25 25.62 52.93
N THR A 399 38.54 26.83 52.43
CA THR A 399 37.75 28.05 52.68
C THR A 399 37.14 28.67 51.43
N SER A 400 37.51 28.22 50.22
CA SER A 400 37.02 28.79 48.96
C SER A 400 36.48 27.75 47.98
N ALA A 401 35.63 28.19 47.05
CA ALA A 401 35.01 27.32 46.04
C ALA A 401 34.88 27.99 44.67
N TRP A 402 34.68 27.17 43.64
CA TRP A 402 34.48 27.65 42.28
C TRP A 402 33.08 28.23 42.09
N SER A 403 33.04 29.39 41.46
CA SER A 403 31.82 30.08 41.05
C SER A 403 31.99 30.73 39.69
N ILE A 404 30.87 30.98 39.01
CA ILE A 404 30.85 31.65 37.72
C ILE A 404 29.94 32.86 37.82
N ASP A 405 30.43 34.03 37.41
CA ASP A 405 29.61 35.22 37.26
C ASP A 405 28.79 35.13 35.96
N PHE A 406 27.46 35.07 36.07
CA PHE A 406 26.58 34.99 34.91
C PHE A 406 26.39 36.33 34.18
N ASN A 407 26.99 37.41 34.69
CA ASN A 407 27.12 38.68 33.96
C ASN A 407 28.31 38.63 32.97
N SER A 408 29.50 38.33 33.47
CA SER A 408 30.76 38.42 32.70
C SER A 408 31.32 37.09 32.17
N GLY A 409 30.86 35.96 32.72
CA GLY A 409 31.44 34.64 32.47
C GLY A 409 32.72 34.36 33.25
N LEU A 410 33.11 35.25 34.17
CA LEU A 410 34.29 35.08 35.00
C LEU A 410 34.18 33.83 35.86
N GLN A 411 35.15 32.92 35.73
CA GLN A 411 35.27 31.72 36.53
C GLN A 411 36.34 31.96 37.60
N THR A 412 36.01 31.80 38.88
CA THR A 412 36.97 31.99 39.98
C THR A 412 36.79 30.97 41.08
N SER A 413 37.92 30.53 41.67
CA SER A 413 38.01 29.64 42.85
C SER A 413 38.31 30.37 44.15
N SER A 414 38.41 31.70 44.12
CA SER A 414 38.82 32.52 45.27
C SER A 414 37.67 32.97 46.17
N ASN A 415 36.42 32.71 45.77
CA ASN A 415 35.26 33.14 46.55
C ASN A 415 35.12 32.29 47.82
N ALA A 416 34.98 32.97 48.97
CA ALA A 416 34.85 32.32 50.26
C ALA A 416 33.56 31.47 50.31
N LYS A 417 33.64 30.27 50.87
CA LYS A 417 32.49 29.35 51.04
C LYS A 417 31.36 29.95 51.87
N THR A 418 31.68 30.96 52.70
CA THR A 418 30.72 31.73 53.50
C THR A 418 29.94 32.76 52.70
N ASN A 419 30.38 33.12 51.49
CA ASN A 419 29.62 34.01 50.61
C ASN A 419 28.34 33.31 50.15
N THR A 420 27.28 34.09 49.95
CA THR A 420 25.99 33.58 49.50
C THR A 420 25.75 33.92 48.05
N PHE A 421 25.59 32.91 47.20
CA PHE A 421 25.38 33.07 45.76
C PHE A 421 24.15 32.31 45.26
N TYR A 422 23.81 32.51 43.98
CA TYR A 422 22.72 31.80 43.33
C TYR A 422 23.04 30.31 43.17
N VAL A 423 21.99 29.50 43.22
CA VAL A 423 22.07 28.05 43.03
C VAL A 423 21.06 27.61 41.99
N ARG A 424 21.55 26.91 40.98
CA ARG A 424 20.72 26.26 39.96
C ARG A 424 21.27 24.86 39.71
N PRO A 425 20.58 23.81 40.17
CA PRO A 425 21.05 22.45 39.97
C PRO A 425 20.88 22.01 38.51
N ASP A 426 21.61 20.96 38.17
CA ASP A 426 21.47 20.21 36.94
C ASP A 426 21.39 18.70 37.20
N ILE A 427 21.10 17.96 36.13
CA ILE A 427 21.00 16.50 36.09
C ILE A 427 21.47 16.01 34.70
N GLN A 428 22.06 14.82 34.61
CA GLN A 428 22.54 14.27 33.33
C GLN A 428 21.40 13.74 32.46
N ILE A 429 21.57 13.79 31.13
CA ILE A 429 20.75 13.06 30.16
C ILE A 429 21.33 11.65 30.02
N ASN A 430 20.96 10.72 30.90
CA ASN A 430 21.37 9.31 30.79
C ASN A 430 20.13 8.48 30.46
N GLY A 431 19.94 8.11 29.18
CA GLY A 431 18.99 7.08 28.72
C GLY A 431 17.72 6.89 29.56
N HIS A 432 17.02 7.99 29.87
CA HIS A 432 15.97 8.07 30.90
C HIS A 432 14.76 7.20 30.55
N THR A 433 14.83 5.89 30.80
CA THR A 433 13.67 5.14 31.24
C THR A 433 13.41 5.56 32.67
N ALA A 434 12.20 6.03 32.96
CA ALA A 434 11.75 6.31 34.31
C ALA A 434 12.27 5.20 35.25
N SER A 435 13.07 5.58 36.24
CA SER A 435 13.55 4.65 37.25
C SER A 435 12.38 3.80 37.74
N ASP A 436 12.54 2.48 37.72
CA ASP A 436 11.63 1.48 38.30
C ASP A 436 11.46 1.70 39.81
N LYS A 437 10.77 2.77 40.19
CA LYS A 437 10.35 3.08 41.57
C LYS A 437 8.83 3.19 41.70
N LEU A 438 8.11 2.46 40.85
CA LEU A 438 6.71 2.10 41.06
C LEU A 438 6.53 0.63 41.50
N VAL A 439 7.50 0.03 42.20
CA VAL A 439 7.26 -1.20 42.99
C VAL A 439 8.11 -1.16 44.26
N ASN A 440 7.75 -0.28 45.20
CA ASN A 440 8.05 -0.49 46.61
C ASN A 440 7.02 0.28 47.45
N VAL A 441 5.75 -0.10 47.27
CA VAL A 441 4.77 0.06 48.35
C VAL A 441 5.27 -0.85 49.46
N LYS A 442 5.70 -0.25 50.57
CA LYS A 442 6.00 -0.94 51.82
C LYS A 442 4.82 -1.88 52.16
N SER A 443 4.94 -3.16 51.84
CA SER A 443 4.04 -4.16 52.40
C SER A 443 4.42 -4.29 53.87
N LEU A 444 3.65 -3.63 54.74
CA LEU A 444 3.57 -3.97 56.15
C LEU A 444 3.15 -5.44 56.23
N ILE A 445 4.13 -6.32 56.50
CA ILE A 445 3.87 -7.71 56.84
C ILE A 445 3.26 -7.70 58.23
N PHE A 446 1.94 -7.95 58.29
CA PHE A 446 1.28 -8.33 59.53
C PHE A 446 1.67 -9.78 59.84
N ASN A 447 2.43 -10.00 60.90
CA ASN A 447 2.72 -11.34 61.43
C ASN A 447 1.42 -11.96 61.97
N GLY A 448 0.76 -12.77 61.15
CA GLY A 448 -0.30 -13.68 61.55
C GLY A 448 0.13 -15.12 61.33
N GLY A 449 0.94 -15.68 62.22
CA GLY A 449 1.35 -17.08 62.19
C GLY A 449 0.53 -17.92 63.18
N ILE A 450 -0.40 -18.72 62.66
CA ILE A 450 -0.87 -19.95 63.32
C ILE A 450 -0.37 -21.12 62.47
N MET A 451 0.48 -21.94 63.10
CA MET A 451 1.01 -23.20 62.59
C MET A 451 -0.07 -24.29 62.52
N LEU A 452 0.00 -25.19 61.54
CA LEU A 452 -0.34 -26.64 61.59
C LEU A 452 0.11 -27.31 60.25
N PRO A 453 0.35 -28.64 60.19
CA PRO A 453 1.66 -29.18 59.80
C PRO A 453 1.72 -29.91 58.45
N LEU A 454 2.97 -30.15 58.03
CA LEU A 454 3.42 -30.90 56.86
C LEU A 454 2.96 -32.37 56.81
N THR A 455 2.58 -32.83 55.62
CA THR A 455 2.94 -34.18 55.12
C THR A 455 3.23 -34.19 53.61
N ARG A 456 4.36 -34.86 53.31
CA ARG A 456 5.08 -35.21 52.05
C ARG A 456 4.18 -36.03 51.09
N THR A 457 4.28 -36.04 49.75
CA THR A 457 5.33 -36.55 48.84
C THR A 457 4.88 -36.39 47.37
N GLY A 458 5.81 -36.19 46.43
CA GLY A 458 5.67 -36.68 45.03
C GLY A 458 6.11 -35.72 43.92
N ALA A 459 7.25 -36.01 43.28
CA ALA A 459 7.62 -35.52 41.94
C ALA A 459 7.40 -36.67 40.93
N PRO A 460 7.14 -36.40 39.63
CA PRO A 460 8.28 -36.32 38.69
C PRO A 460 8.16 -35.35 37.48
N ILE A 461 9.32 -34.82 37.10
CA ILE A 461 9.95 -34.71 35.76
C ILE A 461 9.23 -34.06 34.55
N ALA A 462 9.86 -32.95 34.11
CA ALA A 462 10.11 -32.40 32.76
C ALA A 462 8.96 -31.92 31.83
N SER A 463 8.98 -30.62 31.54
CA SER A 463 9.17 -30.08 30.17
C SER A 463 9.31 -28.55 30.20
N ARG A 464 10.45 -28.04 29.70
CA ARG A 464 10.66 -26.60 29.43
C ARG A 464 9.74 -26.18 28.27
N LEU A 465 8.89 -25.19 28.50
CA LEU A 465 8.17 -24.49 27.43
C LEU A 465 8.20 -22.99 27.68
N PHE A 466 8.64 -22.31 26.62
CA PHE A 466 8.73 -20.87 26.41
C PHE A 466 7.39 -20.17 26.76
N ASN A 467 7.43 -19.15 27.61
CA ASN A 467 6.32 -18.22 27.78
C ASN A 467 6.28 -17.23 26.60
N MET A 468 5.33 -17.43 25.70
CA MET A 468 4.83 -16.41 24.77
C MET A 468 3.43 -16.03 25.27
N ILE A 469 3.34 -14.93 26.03
CA ILE A 469 2.04 -14.39 26.47
C ILE A 469 1.45 -13.57 25.32
N ILE A 470 0.37 -14.11 24.76
CA ILE A 470 -0.55 -13.46 23.83
C ILE A 470 -1.49 -12.59 24.67
N GLY A 471 -1.45 -11.27 24.49
CA GLY A 471 -2.43 -10.35 25.06
C GLY A 471 -3.64 -10.22 24.15
N LEU A 472 -4.81 -10.64 24.62
CA LEU A 472 -6.11 -10.34 24.00
C LEU A 472 -6.98 -9.50 24.97
N SER A 473 -7.01 -8.20 24.63
CA SER A 473 -8.11 -7.23 24.64
C SER A 473 -9.47 -7.56 25.31
N LEU A 474 -9.84 -6.67 26.25
CA LEU A 474 -11.15 -6.05 26.55
C LEU A 474 -12.46 -6.86 26.37
N ASN A 475 -13.18 -7.01 27.49
CA ASN A 475 -14.65 -7.06 27.49
C ASN A 475 -15.22 -6.24 28.65
N ARG A 476 -15.95 -5.16 28.32
CA ARG A 476 -16.74 -4.30 29.23
C ARG A 476 -17.96 -5.08 29.75
N LYS A 477 -18.26 -5.00 31.05
CA LYS A 477 -19.52 -5.49 31.65
C LYS A 477 -20.54 -4.36 31.78
N PHE A 478 -21.74 -4.59 31.23
CA PHE A 478 -22.96 -3.85 31.49
C PHE A 478 -23.52 -4.17 32.90
N LEU A 479 -24.12 -3.18 33.54
CA LEU A 479 -24.96 -3.33 34.74
C LEU A 479 -26.29 -4.02 34.36
N ILE A 480 -26.70 -5.05 35.10
CA ILE A 480 -28.06 -5.59 35.10
C ILE A 480 -28.69 -5.22 36.45
N GLY A 481 -29.77 -4.43 36.42
CA GLY A 481 -30.61 -4.15 37.58
C GLY A 481 -31.77 -5.14 37.65
N ASN A 482 -31.93 -5.81 38.79
CA ASN A 482 -33.06 -6.70 39.08
C ASN A 482 -34.28 -5.88 39.51
N LEU A 483 -35.45 -6.15 38.91
CA LEU A 483 -36.75 -5.71 39.40
C LEU A 483 -37.53 -6.93 39.90
N ILE A 484 -37.88 -6.91 41.19
CA ILE A 484 -38.71 -7.91 41.86
C ILE A 484 -40.16 -7.42 41.82
N LEU A 485 -41.10 -8.28 41.43
CA LEU A 485 -42.55 -8.10 41.67
C LEU A 485 -43.06 -9.25 42.55
N PRO A 486 -43.94 -9.00 43.53
CA PRO A 486 -44.66 -10.07 44.21
C PRO A 486 -46.02 -10.36 43.55
N PHE A 487 -46.43 -11.62 43.67
CA PHE A 487 -47.72 -12.22 43.31
C PHE A 487 -48.91 -11.60 44.09
N SER A 488 -50.12 -11.61 43.49
CA SER A 488 -51.23 -12.50 43.91
C SER A 488 -52.59 -12.14 43.26
N MET A 489 -53.34 -13.21 42.97
CA MET A 489 -54.76 -13.39 42.55
C MET A 489 -55.16 -13.02 41.13
#